data_AF-A0A953X279-F1
#
_entry.id   AF-A0A953X279-F1
#
_cell.length_a   1.000
_cell.length_b   1.000
_cell.length_c   1.000
_cell.angle_alpha   90.00
_cell.angle_beta   90.00
_cell.angle_gamma   90.00
#
_symmetry.space_group_name_H-M   'P 1'
#
loop_
_entity.id
_entity.type
_entity.pdbx_description
1 polymer ?
#
loop_
_entity_poly.entity_id
_entity_poly.type
_entity_poly.pdbx_seq_one_letter_code
_entity_poly.pdbx_strand_id
1 'polypeptide(L)'
;FIEMNTRLQVEHPVTEAITGIDLVHEQIRVASGGGLSVRQEDIRFSGHAIECRINAEHPETFVPSPGLITDFHAPGGPDVRLDSAAYAGYRIPPHYDSLIGKLIVHGRTRRECLMRLRRSLAEMVVGGVHTTLDLHRRLVDNEDVKNGDYNIHWLEKFLADAKAAEEAAAE
;
A
#
# COMPACT_ATOMS: atom_id res chain seq x y z
N PHE A 1 18.40 -16.28 1.64
CA PHE A 1 18.96 -15.07 0.99
C PHE A 1 18.72 -15.20 -0.50
N ILE A 2 18.15 -14.19 -1.16
CA ILE A 2 17.90 -14.16 -2.61
C ILE A 2 18.71 -13.01 -3.23
N GLU A 3 18.59 -11.81 -2.66
CA GLU A 3 19.28 -10.60 -3.11
C GLU A 3 19.39 -9.56 -1.99
N MET A 4 20.08 -8.44 -2.29
CA MET A 4 20.15 -7.25 -1.44
C MET A 4 19.92 -6.01 -2.30
N ASN A 5 18.98 -5.15 -1.90
CA ASN A 5 18.70 -3.91 -2.60
C ASN A 5 19.42 -2.73 -1.94
N THR A 6 20.40 -2.14 -2.61
CA THR A 6 21.24 -1.04 -2.11
C THR A 6 20.60 0.34 -2.26
N ARG A 7 19.31 0.46 -1.92
CA ARG A 7 18.52 1.69 -1.96
C ARG A 7 17.36 1.64 -0.97
N LEU A 8 16.74 2.79 -0.69
CA LEU A 8 15.47 2.83 0.03
C LEU A 8 14.41 2.03 -0.74
N GLN A 9 13.62 1.24 -0.02
CA GLN A 9 12.49 0.51 -0.61
C GLN A 9 11.23 1.36 -0.60
N VAL A 10 10.32 1.08 -1.53
CA VAL A 10 9.03 1.79 -1.62
C VAL A 10 8.23 1.58 -0.33
N GLU A 11 8.25 0.34 0.18
CA GLU A 11 7.59 -0.17 1.37
C GLU A 11 8.32 0.15 2.70
N HIS A 12 9.32 1.04 2.70
CA HIS A 12 9.96 1.46 3.95
C HIS A 12 8.99 2.02 5.02
N PRO A 13 7.85 2.69 4.70
CA PRO A 13 6.99 3.26 5.73
C PRO A 13 6.38 2.24 6.68
N VAL A 14 6.19 0.97 6.27
CA VAL A 14 5.71 -0.05 7.23
C VAL A 14 6.73 -0.32 8.34
N THR A 15 8.02 -0.24 8.02
CA THR A 15 9.11 -0.34 9.00
C THR A 15 9.11 0.88 9.90
N GLU A 16 9.02 2.10 9.33
CA GLU A 16 8.96 3.33 10.11
C GLU A 16 7.77 3.32 11.08
N ALA A 17 6.60 2.87 10.62
CA ALA A 17 5.36 2.85 11.41
C ALA A 17 5.46 1.97 12.67
N ILE A 18 6.20 0.85 12.62
CA ILE A 18 6.35 -0.06 13.78
C ILE A 18 7.59 0.21 14.61
N THR A 19 8.59 0.90 14.07
CA THR A 19 9.86 1.21 14.76
C THR A 19 9.94 2.63 15.29
N GLY A 20 9.19 3.56 14.71
CA GLY A 20 9.30 4.99 14.97
C GLY A 20 10.56 5.65 14.39
N ILE A 21 11.33 4.94 13.55
CA ILE A 21 12.58 5.44 12.96
C ILE A 21 12.28 5.99 11.56
N ASP A 22 12.64 7.24 11.32
CA ASP A 22 12.59 7.86 10.00
C ASP A 22 13.84 7.47 9.19
N LEU A 23 13.65 6.60 8.20
CA LEU A 23 14.75 6.03 7.43
C LEU A 23 15.33 7.02 6.43
N VAL A 24 14.52 7.96 5.93
CA VAL A 24 15.01 9.04 5.04
C VAL A 24 15.89 10.00 5.85
N HIS A 25 15.48 10.35 7.06
CA HIS A 25 16.27 11.16 7.98
C HIS A 25 17.61 10.50 8.31
N GLU A 26 17.61 9.21 8.64
CA GLU A 26 18.85 8.46 8.90
C GLU A 26 19.77 8.42 7.67
N GLN A 27 19.22 8.24 6.46
CA GLN A 27 20.00 8.30 5.23
C GLN A 27 20.71 9.64 5.05
N ILE A 28 20.01 10.76 5.26
CA ILE A 28 20.59 12.10 5.16
C ILE A 28 21.64 12.32 6.25
N ARG A 29 21.35 11.90 7.49
CA ARG A 29 22.26 12.00 8.63
C ARG A 29 23.58 11.29 8.34
N VAL A 30 23.52 10.04 7.90
CA VAL A 30 24.71 9.25 7.55
C VAL A 30 25.45 9.85 6.35
N ALA A 31 24.72 10.25 5.30
CA ALA A 31 25.33 10.90 4.12
C ALA A 31 26.05 12.21 4.46
N SER A 32 25.60 12.91 5.51
CA SER A 32 26.25 14.14 6.01
C SER A 32 27.45 13.89 6.95
N GLY A 33 27.89 12.63 7.10
CA GLY A 33 29.02 12.25 7.95
C GLY A 33 28.65 12.01 9.42
N GLY A 34 27.36 12.06 9.76
CA GLY A 34 26.86 11.60 11.06
C GLY A 34 26.90 10.06 11.18
N GLY A 35 26.82 9.57 12.41
CA GLY A 35 26.52 8.15 12.67
C GLY A 35 25.00 7.89 12.74
N LEU A 36 24.63 6.64 12.94
CA LEU A 36 23.24 6.25 13.25
C LEU A 36 22.74 6.96 14.52
N SER A 37 21.48 7.39 14.53
CA SER A 37 20.88 8.02 15.71
C SER A 37 20.52 7.02 16.82
N VAL A 38 20.43 5.74 16.48
CA VAL A 38 19.99 4.65 17.36
C VAL A 38 20.99 3.50 17.40
N ARG A 39 21.01 2.78 18.52
CA ARG A 39 21.70 1.49 18.69
C ARG A 39 20.70 0.35 18.56
N GLN A 40 21.19 -0.87 18.36
CA GLN A 40 20.34 -2.06 18.21
C GLN A 40 19.38 -2.27 19.39
N GLU A 41 19.81 -1.94 20.61
CA GLU A 41 19.01 -2.05 21.85
C GLU A 41 17.88 -1.00 21.97
N ASP A 42 17.95 0.08 21.18
CA ASP A 42 16.94 1.14 21.11
C ASP A 42 15.80 0.77 20.15
N ILE A 43 16.04 -0.16 19.20
CA ILE A 43 15.05 -0.56 18.20
C ILE A 43 13.97 -1.41 18.87
N ARG A 44 12.76 -0.85 18.97
CA ARG A 44 11.57 -1.53 19.48
C ARG A 44 10.54 -1.64 18.38
N PHE A 45 9.90 -2.80 18.26
CA PHE A 45 8.78 -3.00 17.36
C PHE A 45 7.47 -2.89 18.15
N SER A 46 6.57 -2.01 17.72
CA SER A 46 5.27 -1.80 18.36
C SER A 46 4.15 -1.90 17.34
N GLY A 47 3.19 -2.80 17.61
CA GLY A 47 2.01 -2.99 16.78
C GLY A 47 2.27 -3.69 15.45
N HIS A 48 1.48 -3.34 14.46
CA HIS A 48 1.51 -3.89 13.11
C HIS A 48 1.23 -2.77 12.11
N ALA A 49 1.84 -2.84 10.94
CA ALA A 49 1.59 -1.89 9.86
C ALA A 49 1.34 -2.63 8.54
N ILE A 50 0.44 -2.08 7.72
CA ILE A 50 0.11 -2.56 6.39
C ILE A 50 0.20 -1.37 5.43
N GLU A 51 0.83 -1.58 4.29
CA GLU A 51 0.87 -0.62 3.18
C GLU A 51 0.15 -1.21 1.97
N CYS A 52 -0.75 -0.42 1.38
CA CYS A 52 -1.36 -0.68 0.07
C CYS A 52 -0.82 0.33 -0.94
N ARG A 53 -0.27 -0.18 -2.06
CA ARG A 53 0.08 0.65 -3.23
C ARG A 53 -1.18 0.90 -4.05
N ILE A 54 -1.59 2.16 -4.10
CA ILE A 54 -2.72 2.60 -4.90
C ILE A 54 -2.18 2.99 -6.27
N ASN A 55 -2.51 2.19 -7.28
CA ASN A 55 -2.01 2.34 -8.64
C ASN A 55 -3.14 2.76 -9.56
N ALA A 56 -2.82 3.52 -10.60
CA ALA A 56 -3.70 3.84 -11.71
C ALA A 56 -3.73 2.67 -12.69
N GLU A 57 -4.40 1.59 -12.31
CA GLU A 57 -4.49 0.32 -13.03
C GLU A 57 -5.89 -0.27 -12.89
N HIS A 58 -6.31 -1.05 -13.88
CA HIS A 58 -7.54 -1.84 -13.76
C HIS A 58 -7.38 -2.93 -12.68
N PRO A 59 -8.30 -3.08 -11.72
CA PRO A 59 -8.12 -3.93 -10.55
C PRO A 59 -8.00 -5.43 -10.84
N GLU A 60 -8.57 -5.90 -11.97
CA GLU A 60 -8.52 -7.33 -12.35
C GLU A 60 -7.41 -7.66 -13.37
N THR A 61 -7.11 -6.75 -14.29
CA THR A 61 -6.23 -7.01 -15.44
C THR A 61 -4.88 -6.30 -15.31
N PHE A 62 -4.75 -5.39 -14.35
CA PHE A 62 -3.58 -4.55 -14.10
C PHE A 62 -3.14 -3.71 -15.31
N VAL A 63 -4.03 -3.53 -16.30
CA VAL A 63 -3.76 -2.65 -17.43
C VAL A 63 -3.64 -1.21 -16.89
N PRO A 64 -2.55 -0.48 -17.21
CA PRO A 64 -2.38 0.89 -16.77
C PRO A 64 -3.51 1.81 -17.23
N SER A 65 -3.90 2.75 -16.38
CA SER A 65 -4.97 3.72 -16.59
C SER A 65 -4.46 5.16 -16.36
N PRO A 66 -3.53 5.66 -17.20
CA PRO A 66 -3.09 7.04 -17.12
C PRO A 66 -4.25 7.98 -17.49
N GLY A 67 -4.33 9.14 -16.87
CA GLY A 67 -5.47 10.03 -17.07
C GLY A 67 -5.49 11.23 -16.12
N LEU A 68 -6.57 12.00 -16.20
CA LEU A 68 -6.82 13.12 -15.29
C LEU A 68 -7.51 12.58 -14.04
N ILE A 69 -6.95 12.84 -12.86
CA ILE A 69 -7.63 12.62 -11.60
C ILE A 69 -8.69 13.71 -11.45
N THR A 70 -9.96 13.35 -11.57
CA THR A 70 -11.08 14.32 -11.43
C THR A 70 -11.36 14.63 -9.98
N ASP A 71 -11.25 13.61 -9.12
CA ASP A 71 -11.57 13.66 -7.71
C ASP A 71 -10.47 12.98 -6.92
N PHE A 72 -10.05 13.58 -5.81
CA PHE A 72 -9.07 12.99 -4.92
C PHE A 72 -9.46 13.29 -3.47
N HIS A 73 -9.88 12.26 -2.74
CA HIS A 73 -10.13 12.33 -1.31
C HIS A 73 -9.18 11.36 -0.60
N ALA A 74 -8.18 11.92 0.07
CA ALA A 74 -7.25 11.14 0.87
C ALA A 74 -7.95 10.63 2.14
N PRO A 75 -7.72 9.37 2.55
CA PRO A 75 -8.17 8.90 3.85
C PRO A 75 -7.38 9.57 4.97
N GLY A 76 -7.92 9.53 6.18
CA GLY A 76 -7.26 10.16 7.33
C GLY A 76 -7.60 9.53 8.67
N GLY A 77 -7.33 10.31 9.71
CA GLY A 77 -7.52 9.91 11.09
C GLY A 77 -6.29 9.28 11.74
N PRO A 78 -6.41 8.83 13.00
CA PRO A 78 -5.29 8.31 13.77
C PRO A 78 -4.66 7.08 13.11
N ASP A 79 -3.33 7.06 13.07
CA ASP A 79 -2.50 5.95 12.57
C ASP A 79 -2.74 5.61 11.08
N VAL A 80 -3.19 6.60 10.30
CA VAL A 80 -3.32 6.53 8.85
C VAL A 80 -2.37 7.56 8.23
N ARG A 81 -1.46 7.09 7.39
CA ARG A 81 -0.50 7.91 6.63
C ARG A 81 -0.73 7.67 5.14
N LEU A 82 -0.73 8.74 4.36
CA LEU A 82 -0.77 8.66 2.90
C LEU A 82 0.47 9.38 2.35
N ASP A 83 1.33 8.63 1.67
CA ASP A 83 2.41 9.20 0.87
C ASP A 83 1.92 9.30 -0.58
N SER A 84 1.63 10.50 -1.06
CA SER A 84 1.14 10.73 -2.43
C SER A 84 1.60 12.07 -2.97
N ALA A 85 1.85 12.14 -4.27
CA ALA A 85 2.03 13.38 -5.02
C ALA A 85 0.77 13.77 -5.82
N ALA A 86 -0.28 12.95 -5.76
CA ALA A 86 -1.52 13.16 -6.49
C ALA A 86 -2.45 14.15 -5.79
N TYR A 87 -3.26 14.84 -6.59
CA TYR A 87 -4.29 15.78 -6.16
C TYR A 87 -5.36 15.89 -7.25
N ALA A 88 -6.54 16.41 -6.93
CA ALA A 88 -7.58 16.64 -7.93
C ALA A 88 -7.09 17.62 -9.00
N GLY A 89 -7.18 17.23 -10.27
CA GLY A 89 -6.60 17.96 -11.41
C GLY A 89 -5.20 17.47 -11.83
N TYR A 90 -4.55 16.60 -11.06
CA TYR A 90 -3.30 15.97 -11.47
C TYR A 90 -3.53 15.04 -12.67
N ARG A 91 -2.64 15.10 -13.67
CA ARG A 91 -2.65 14.20 -14.83
C ARG A 91 -1.54 13.17 -14.69
N ILE A 92 -1.92 11.91 -14.53
CA ILE A 92 -0.99 10.78 -14.46
C ILE A 92 -0.37 10.58 -15.86
N PRO A 93 0.95 10.77 -16.02
CA PRO A 93 1.61 10.57 -17.29
C PRO A 93 1.71 9.08 -17.65
N PRO A 94 1.62 8.70 -18.94
CA PRO A 94 1.72 7.30 -19.36
C PRO A 94 3.15 6.75 -19.36
N HIS A 95 4.15 7.59 -19.09
CA HIS A 95 5.57 7.25 -19.23
C HIS A 95 6.27 6.91 -17.90
N TYR A 96 5.55 6.98 -16.78
CA TYR A 96 6.07 6.71 -15.45
C TYR A 96 5.28 5.58 -14.79
N ASP A 97 5.74 5.19 -13.61
CA ASP A 97 5.05 4.22 -12.76
C ASP A 97 3.59 4.66 -12.47
N SER A 98 2.69 3.69 -12.38
CA SER A 98 1.25 3.91 -12.17
C SER A 98 0.91 4.32 -10.73
N LEU A 99 1.86 4.32 -9.79
CA LEU A 99 1.65 4.65 -8.39
C LEU A 99 1.04 6.05 -8.20
N ILE A 100 -0.18 6.08 -7.66
CA ILE A 100 -0.87 7.29 -7.21
C ILE A 100 -0.42 7.64 -5.79
N GLY A 101 -0.29 6.63 -4.92
CA GLY A 101 0.15 6.82 -3.56
C GLY A 101 0.23 5.53 -2.76
N LYS A 102 0.81 5.63 -1.57
CA LYS A 102 0.94 4.53 -0.62
C LYS A 102 0.07 4.83 0.58
N LEU A 103 -0.95 3.98 0.80
CA LEU A 103 -1.79 4.05 1.98
C LEU A 103 -1.17 3.16 3.06
N ILE A 104 -0.69 3.78 4.14
CA ILE A 104 -0.02 3.10 5.23
C ILE A 104 -0.87 3.23 6.48
N VAL A 105 -1.15 2.09 7.10
CA VAL A 105 -1.98 2.01 8.29
C VAL A 105 -1.20 1.29 9.37
N HIS A 106 -1.25 1.82 10.59
CA HIS A 106 -0.72 1.16 11.78
C HIS A 106 -1.86 0.76 12.73
N GLY A 107 -1.65 -0.27 13.53
CA GLY A 107 -2.53 -0.62 14.63
C GLY A 107 -1.81 -1.44 15.69
N ARG A 108 -2.35 -1.46 16.91
CA ARG A 108 -1.74 -2.20 18.03
C ARG A 108 -1.69 -3.72 17.81
N THR A 109 -2.58 -4.22 16.96
CA THR A 109 -2.62 -5.63 16.52
C THR A 109 -2.88 -5.67 15.02
N ARG A 110 -2.56 -6.79 14.38
CA ARG A 110 -2.88 -7.00 12.96
C ARG A 110 -4.37 -6.84 12.65
N ARG A 111 -5.24 -7.36 13.53
CA ARG A 111 -6.70 -7.20 13.40
C ARG A 111 -7.12 -5.74 13.46
N GLU A 112 -6.58 -4.96 14.41
CA GLU A 112 -6.85 -3.51 14.48
C GLU A 112 -6.36 -2.79 13.21
N CYS A 113 -5.16 -3.13 12.74
CA CYS A 113 -4.59 -2.59 11.51
C CYS A 113 -5.49 -2.88 10.29
N LEU A 114 -6.00 -4.11 10.15
CA LEU A 114 -6.92 -4.48 9.06
C LEU A 114 -8.27 -3.74 9.16
N MET A 115 -8.84 -3.57 10.35
CA MET A 115 -10.07 -2.80 10.52
C MET A 115 -9.87 -1.33 10.12
N ARG A 116 -8.75 -0.72 10.52
CA ARG A 116 -8.40 0.65 10.16
C ARG A 116 -8.08 0.78 8.66
N LEU A 117 -7.45 -0.23 8.06
CA LEU A 117 -7.21 -0.30 6.62
C LEU A 117 -8.52 -0.38 5.84
N ARG A 118 -9.46 -1.23 6.26
CA ARG A 118 -10.79 -1.33 5.65
C ARG A 118 -11.52 0.01 5.65
N ARG A 119 -11.49 0.73 6.78
CA ARG A 119 -12.05 2.10 6.86
C ARG A 119 -11.37 3.05 5.88
N SER A 120 -10.04 3.08 5.89
CA SER A 120 -9.24 3.99 5.06
C SER A 120 -9.45 3.74 3.57
N LEU A 121 -9.55 2.48 3.15
CA LEU A 121 -9.86 2.10 1.77
C LEU A 121 -11.29 2.50 1.36
N ALA A 122 -12.25 2.49 2.28
CA ALA A 122 -13.62 2.92 2.02
C ALA A 122 -13.75 4.45 1.92
N GLU A 123 -12.95 5.19 2.70
CA GLU A 123 -12.91 6.66 2.67
C GLU A 123 -12.16 7.23 1.46
N MET A 124 -11.16 6.50 0.94
CA MET A 124 -10.34 6.96 -0.17
C MET A 124 -11.13 6.99 -1.48
N VAL A 125 -11.10 8.15 -2.16
CA VAL A 125 -11.73 8.36 -3.46
C VAL A 125 -10.70 8.83 -4.46
N VAL A 126 -10.62 8.16 -5.61
CA VAL A 126 -9.85 8.61 -6.78
C VAL A 126 -10.75 8.47 -8.00
N GLY A 127 -11.11 9.60 -8.61
CA GLY A 127 -11.96 9.67 -9.80
C GLY A 127 -11.17 9.87 -11.10
N GLY A 128 -11.76 9.50 -12.23
CA GLY A 128 -11.24 9.79 -13.57
C GLY A 128 -10.28 8.75 -14.17
N VAL A 129 -9.81 7.79 -13.36
CA VAL A 129 -8.94 6.67 -13.77
C VAL A 129 -9.37 5.38 -13.07
N HIS A 130 -9.04 4.22 -13.63
CA HIS A 130 -9.13 2.97 -12.88
C HIS A 130 -8.06 2.92 -11.80
N THR A 131 -8.38 2.27 -10.66
CA THR A 131 -7.41 2.08 -9.60
C THR A 131 -7.47 0.69 -8.98
N THR A 132 -6.39 0.32 -8.29
CA THR A 132 -6.31 -0.90 -7.47
C THR A 132 -7.09 -0.83 -6.15
N LEU A 133 -7.83 0.26 -5.87
CA LEU A 133 -8.60 0.41 -4.63
C LEU A 133 -9.62 -0.72 -4.45
N ASP A 134 -10.33 -1.10 -5.51
CA ASP A 134 -11.35 -2.15 -5.44
C ASP A 134 -10.75 -3.52 -5.18
N LEU A 135 -9.57 -3.80 -5.74
CA LEU A 135 -8.80 -4.99 -5.39
C LEU A 135 -8.45 -4.99 -3.90
N HIS A 136 -7.87 -3.90 -3.37
CA HIS A 136 -7.51 -3.81 -1.95
C HIS A 136 -8.72 -3.95 -1.02
N ARG A 137 -9.89 -3.43 -1.41
CA ARG A 137 -11.16 -3.60 -0.68
C ARG A 137 -11.61 -5.06 -0.64
N ARG A 138 -11.44 -5.81 -1.73
CA ARG A 138 -11.70 -7.27 -1.73
C ARG A 138 -10.69 -8.01 -0.86
N LEU A 139 -9.41 -7.65 -0.93
CA LEU A 139 -8.34 -8.32 -0.20
C LEU A 139 -8.46 -8.12 1.31
N VAL A 140 -8.78 -6.91 1.80
CA VAL A 140 -8.88 -6.66 3.25
C VAL A 140 -10.02 -7.48 3.90
N ASP A 141 -11.04 -7.84 3.12
CA ASP A 141 -12.18 -8.65 3.55
C ASP A 141 -12.03 -10.16 3.31
N ASN A 142 -10.98 -10.58 2.61
CA ASN A 142 -10.69 -11.99 2.35
C ASN A 142 -10.16 -12.72 3.61
N GLU A 143 -10.62 -13.95 3.85
CA GLU A 143 -10.25 -14.73 5.04
C GLU A 143 -8.78 -15.17 5.04
N ASP A 144 -8.22 -15.57 3.90
CA ASP A 144 -6.81 -15.93 3.79
C ASP A 144 -5.92 -14.73 4.12
N VAL A 145 -6.29 -13.54 3.65
CA VAL A 145 -5.60 -12.29 4.01
C VAL A 145 -5.75 -11.98 5.50
N LYS A 146 -6.92 -12.16 6.11
CA LYS A 146 -7.12 -11.95 7.56
C LYS A 146 -6.33 -12.94 8.42
N ASN A 147 -6.15 -14.17 7.97
CA ASN A 147 -5.44 -15.22 8.69
C ASN A 147 -3.93 -15.25 8.39
N GLY A 148 -3.50 -14.64 7.28
CA GLY A 148 -2.10 -14.68 6.84
C GLY A 148 -1.78 -15.91 5.97
N ASP A 149 -2.79 -16.58 5.44
CA ASP A 149 -2.69 -17.86 4.74
C ASP A 149 -2.50 -17.67 3.22
N TYR A 150 -1.44 -16.96 2.83
CA TYR A 150 -1.14 -16.68 1.42
C TYR A 150 0.36 -16.85 1.09
N ASN A 151 0.64 -17.02 -0.19
CA ASN A 151 2.00 -17.07 -0.75
C ASN A 151 2.08 -16.28 -2.05
N ILE A 152 3.24 -16.29 -2.71
CA ILE A 152 3.48 -15.49 -3.92
C ILE A 152 2.59 -15.85 -5.12
N HIS A 153 1.98 -17.05 -5.15
CA HIS A 153 1.06 -17.48 -6.21
C HIS A 153 -0.41 -17.33 -5.83
N TRP A 154 -0.71 -16.89 -4.61
CA TRP A 154 -2.08 -16.87 -4.10
C TRP A 154 -2.95 -15.87 -4.87
N LEU A 155 -2.45 -14.67 -5.16
CA LEU A 155 -3.23 -13.63 -5.84
C LEU A 155 -3.59 -14.03 -7.28
N GLU A 156 -2.66 -14.65 -8.00
CA GLU A 156 -2.89 -15.15 -9.36
C GLU A 156 -4.05 -16.16 -9.39
N LYS A 157 -4.05 -17.10 -8.45
CA LYS A 157 -5.13 -18.10 -8.30
C LYS A 157 -6.45 -17.45 -7.91
N PHE A 158 -6.41 -16.57 -6.92
CA PHE A 158 -7.60 -15.85 -6.44
C PHE A 158 -8.32 -15.08 -7.56
N LEU A 159 -7.56 -14.41 -8.44
CA LEU A 159 -8.14 -13.68 -9.57
C LEU A 159 -8.65 -14.60 -10.68
N ALA A 160 -7.95 -15.71 -10.96
CA ALA A 160 -8.40 -16.70 -11.93
C ALA A 160 -9.72 -17.37 -11.50
N ASP A 161 -9.83 -17.74 -10.23
CA ASP A 161 -11.04 -18.35 -9.65
C ASP A 161 -12.22 -17.38 -9.67
N ALA A 162 -11.99 -16.10 -9.35
CA ALA A 162 -13.02 -15.07 -9.42
C ALA A 162 -13.55 -14.89 -10.85
N LYS A 163 -12.66 -14.86 -11.85
CA LYS A 163 -13.03 -14.77 -13.26
C LYS A 163 -13.83 -15.98 -13.73
N ALA A 164 -13.42 -17.19 -13.36
CA ALA A 164 -14.13 -18.42 -13.71
C ALA A 164 -15.55 -18.46 -13.10
N ALA A 165 -15.70 -17.97 -11.87
CA ALA A 165 -17.00 -17.87 -11.21
C ALA A 165 -17.93 -16.85 -11.89
N GLU A 166 -17.41 -15.72 -12.35
CA GLU A 166 -18.18 -14.73 -13.11
C GLU A 166 -18.64 -15.27 -14.47
N GLU A 167 -17.76 -15.96 -15.21
CA GLU A 167 -18.09 -16.58 -16.50
C GLU A 167 -19.18 -17.65 -16.33
N ALA A 168 -19.08 -18.49 -15.30
CA ALA A 168 -20.08 -19.50 -15.00
C ALA A 168 -21.44 -18.94 -14.54
N ALA A 169 -21.46 -17.73 -13.96
CA ALA A 169 -22.70 -17.05 -13.55
C ALA A 169 -23.39 -16.28 -14.69
N ALA A 170 -22.67 -16.04 -15.79
CA ALA A 170 -23.18 -15.36 -16.98
C ALA A 170 -23.80 -16.31 -18.02
N GLU A 171 -23.64 -17.63 -17.83
CA GLU A 171 -24.24 -18.71 -18.60
C GLU A 171 -25.57 -19.18 -17.98
#